data_AF-A0A2W6AZX6-F1
#
_entry.id   AF-A0A2W6AZX6-F1
#
_cell.length_a   1.000
_cell.length_b   1.000
_cell.length_c   1.000
_cell.angle_alpha   90.00
_cell.angle_beta   90.00
_cell.angle_gamma   90.00
#
_symmetry.space_group_name_H-M   'P 1'
#
loop_
_entity.id
_entity.type
_entity.pdbx_description
1 polymer ?
#
loop_
_entity_poly.entity_id
_entity_poly.type
_entity_poly.pdbx_seq_one_letter_code
_entity_poly.pdbx_strand_id
1 'polypeptide(L)'
;MAHALTINGYLSPTGKPLGPAEQFRLLEIAIRAHDLVRDAVPGNSEFWCFINTVQQLGYDPEVIQEQGGLIAENYPIEPDRTLRAALYLLPGGATLYVAGEADAVLTRCTAAVGGPLLSIATVAAMKPPGGYLTALAILEMSSVPADLSRDRLEQQLTLVGFVVMEI
;
A
#
# COMPACT_ATOMS: atom_id res chain seq x y z
N MET A 1 -4.14 -3.65 -27.72
CA MET A 1 -4.92 -4.19 -26.61
C MET A 1 -4.23 -3.75 -25.34
N ALA A 2 -4.90 -3.00 -24.46
CA ALA A 2 -4.34 -2.68 -23.16
C ALA A 2 -4.34 -3.97 -22.33
N HIS A 3 -3.17 -4.40 -21.90
CA HIS A 3 -3.02 -5.53 -20.99
C HIS A 3 -3.60 -5.13 -19.63
N ALA A 4 -4.56 -5.91 -19.13
CA ALA A 4 -5.26 -5.61 -17.90
C ALA A 4 -4.46 -6.20 -16.73
N LEU A 5 -4.02 -5.33 -15.83
CA LEU A 5 -3.27 -5.71 -14.66
C LEU A 5 -4.10 -6.64 -13.75
N THR A 6 -3.50 -7.72 -13.24
CA THR A 6 -4.15 -8.68 -12.34
C THR A 6 -3.31 -8.94 -11.08
N ILE A 7 -3.99 -9.16 -9.95
CA ILE A 7 -3.35 -9.61 -8.70
C ILE A 7 -3.30 -11.14 -8.68
N ASN A 8 -2.10 -11.70 -8.66
CA ASN A 8 -1.87 -13.15 -8.70
C ASN A 8 -1.40 -13.73 -7.36
N GLY A 9 -1.24 -12.89 -6.34
CA GLY A 9 -0.85 -13.37 -5.03
C GLY A 9 -0.64 -12.29 -3.99
N TYR A 10 -0.51 -12.74 -2.75
CA TYR A 10 -0.26 -11.92 -1.57
C TYR A 10 0.82 -12.59 -0.74
N LEU A 11 1.78 -11.80 -0.27
CA LEU A 11 2.86 -12.29 0.55
C LEU A 11 2.93 -11.50 1.84
N SER A 12 3.11 -12.20 2.96
CA SER A 12 3.47 -11.57 4.22
C SER A 12 4.86 -10.94 4.12
N PRO A 13 5.23 -10.09 5.09
CA PRO A 13 6.59 -9.54 5.17
C PRO A 13 7.67 -10.62 5.27
N THR A 14 7.31 -11.84 5.68
CA THR A 14 8.20 -13.00 5.82
C THR A 14 8.12 -13.97 4.63
N GLY A 15 7.40 -13.61 3.56
CA GLY A 15 7.27 -14.43 2.35
C GLY A 15 6.27 -15.59 2.48
N LYS A 16 5.43 -15.60 3.53
CA LYS A 16 4.40 -16.63 3.72
C LYS A 16 3.10 -16.24 3.02
N PRO A 17 2.30 -17.22 2.57
CA PRO A 17 0.94 -16.98 2.11
C PRO A 17 0.09 -16.33 3.21
N LEU A 18 -0.80 -15.43 2.81
CA LEU A 18 -1.71 -14.70 3.70
C LEU A 18 -3.10 -15.32 3.69
N GLY A 19 -3.78 -15.31 4.83
CA GLY A 19 -5.19 -15.67 4.94
C GLY A 19 -6.12 -14.56 4.43
N PRO A 20 -7.43 -14.83 4.22
CA PRO A 20 -8.36 -13.88 3.61
C PRO A 20 -8.43 -12.51 4.29
N ALA A 21 -8.39 -12.47 5.63
CA ALA A 21 -8.41 -11.20 6.37
C ALA A 21 -7.15 -10.36 6.15
N GLU A 22 -5.98 -11.00 6.05
CA GLU A 22 -4.71 -10.32 5.81
C GLU A 22 -4.61 -9.84 4.36
N GLN A 23 -5.12 -10.62 3.40
CA GLN A 23 -5.24 -10.21 2.00
C GLN A 23 -6.14 -8.99 1.86
N PHE A 24 -7.31 -8.99 2.52
CA PHE A 24 -8.21 -7.84 2.54
C PHE A 24 -7.53 -6.61 3.15
N ARG A 25 -6.79 -6.78 4.25
CA ARG A 25 -6.02 -5.67 4.86
C ARG A 25 -4.98 -5.09 3.90
N LEU A 26 -4.30 -5.92 3.11
CA LEU A 26 -3.39 -5.42 2.08
C LEU A 26 -4.14 -4.61 1.02
N LEU A 27 -5.26 -5.11 0.52
CA LEU A 27 -6.07 -4.38 -0.46
C LEU A 27 -6.59 -3.05 0.10
N GLU A 28 -6.98 -3.01 1.37
CA GLU A 28 -7.38 -1.78 2.06
C GLU A 28 -6.25 -0.75 2.06
N ILE A 29 -5.03 -1.17 2.43
CA ILE A 29 -3.85 -0.29 2.43
C ILE A 29 -3.55 0.21 1.02
N ALA A 30 -3.63 -0.68 0.02
CA ALA A 30 -3.38 -0.34 -1.36
C ALA A 30 -4.37 0.72 -1.87
N ILE A 31 -5.67 0.53 -1.64
CA ILE A 31 -6.72 1.48 -2.05
C ILE A 31 -6.48 2.83 -1.38
N ARG A 32 -6.33 2.86 -0.05
CA ARG A 32 -6.13 4.11 0.71
C ARG A 32 -4.88 4.85 0.28
N ALA A 33 -3.75 4.15 0.07
CA ALA A 33 -2.51 4.78 -0.39
C ALA A 33 -2.65 5.43 -1.78
N HIS A 34 -3.59 4.97 -2.59
CA HIS A 34 -3.83 5.45 -3.96
C HIS A 34 -4.97 6.47 -4.07
N ASP A 35 -5.75 6.74 -3.00
CA ASP A 35 -6.93 7.60 -3.08
C ASP A 35 -6.61 9.02 -3.62
N LEU A 36 -5.46 9.59 -3.26
CA LEU A 36 -5.03 10.92 -3.74
C LEU A 36 -4.65 10.96 -5.22
N VAL A 37 -4.31 9.82 -5.81
CA VAL A 37 -3.88 9.72 -7.22
C VAL A 37 -4.94 9.06 -8.11
N ARG A 38 -6.12 8.75 -7.57
CA ARG A 38 -7.22 8.11 -8.31
C ARG A 38 -7.59 8.89 -9.56
N ASP A 39 -7.78 10.19 -9.41
CA ASP A 39 -8.29 11.07 -10.49
C ASP A 39 -7.17 11.86 -11.18
N ALA A 40 -5.96 11.88 -10.59
CA ALA A 40 -4.82 12.67 -11.07
C ALA A 40 -3.98 11.96 -12.16
N VAL A 41 -4.07 10.62 -12.25
CA VAL A 41 -3.30 9.83 -13.22
C VAL A 41 -4.27 9.08 -14.15
N PRO A 42 -4.49 9.55 -15.38
CA PRO A 42 -5.27 8.82 -16.37
C PRO A 42 -4.67 7.43 -16.59
N GLY A 43 -5.47 6.38 -16.33
CA GLY A 43 -5.02 5.00 -16.50
C GLY A 43 -4.24 4.41 -15.32
N ASN A 44 -4.53 4.85 -14.08
CA ASN A 44 -4.05 4.20 -12.86
C ASN A 44 -4.62 2.76 -12.73
N SER A 45 -4.05 1.85 -13.53
CA SER A 45 -4.47 0.45 -13.64
C SER A 45 -4.31 -0.31 -12.33
N GLU A 46 -3.38 0.09 -11.47
CA GLU A 46 -3.17 -0.50 -10.15
C GLU A 46 -4.37 -0.26 -9.24
N PHE A 47 -4.81 1.00 -9.13
CA PHE A 47 -5.96 1.36 -8.31
C PHE A 47 -7.21 0.56 -8.70
N TRP A 48 -7.55 0.54 -9.99
CA TRP A 48 -8.71 -0.20 -10.49
C TRP A 48 -8.54 -1.71 -10.36
N CYS A 49 -7.31 -2.23 -10.44
CA CYS A 49 -7.02 -3.62 -10.15
C CYS A 49 -7.37 -3.96 -8.69
N PHE A 50 -6.94 -3.14 -7.71
CA PHE A 50 -7.29 -3.35 -6.30
C PHE A 50 -8.80 -3.30 -6.06
N ILE A 51 -9.50 -2.32 -6.63
CA ILE A 51 -10.96 -2.18 -6.51
C ILE A 51 -11.68 -3.43 -7.05
N ASN A 52 -11.32 -3.87 -8.27
CA ASN A 52 -11.92 -5.05 -8.87
C ASN A 52 -11.66 -6.32 -8.04
N THR A 53 -10.45 -6.47 -7.48
CA THR A 53 -10.12 -7.63 -6.65
C THR A 53 -10.88 -7.62 -5.33
N VAL A 54 -11.04 -6.46 -4.67
CA VAL A 54 -11.89 -6.33 -3.47
C VAL A 54 -13.33 -6.77 -3.76
N GLN A 55 -13.90 -6.33 -4.89
CA GLN A 55 -15.24 -6.73 -5.33
C GLN A 55 -15.35 -8.23 -5.62
N GLN A 56 -14.34 -8.81 -6.28
CA GLN A 56 -14.29 -10.26 -6.55
C GLN A 56 -14.20 -11.11 -5.28
N LEU A 57 -13.58 -10.57 -4.23
CA LEU A 57 -13.52 -11.20 -2.90
C LEU A 57 -14.83 -11.02 -2.09
N GLY A 58 -15.83 -10.33 -2.65
CA GLY A 58 -17.14 -10.12 -2.04
C GLY A 58 -17.20 -8.97 -1.03
N TYR A 59 -16.19 -8.10 -1.04
CA TYR A 59 -16.15 -6.90 -0.20
C TYR A 59 -16.62 -5.67 -0.98
N ASP A 60 -17.20 -4.72 -0.25
CA ASP A 60 -17.60 -3.43 -0.81
C ASP A 60 -16.41 -2.45 -0.74
N PRO A 61 -15.86 -1.99 -1.88
CA PRO A 61 -14.78 -1.03 -1.89
C PRO A 61 -15.19 0.35 -1.35
N GLU A 62 -16.47 0.71 -1.42
CA GLU A 62 -16.95 2.01 -0.89
C GLU A 62 -16.76 2.06 0.63
N VAL A 63 -16.95 0.93 1.34
CA VAL A 63 -16.71 0.83 2.78
C VAL A 63 -15.27 1.15 3.16
N ILE A 64 -14.29 0.79 2.31
CA ILE A 64 -12.88 1.12 2.54
C ILE A 64 -12.66 2.63 2.40
N GLN A 65 -13.31 3.26 1.42
CA GLN A 65 -13.15 4.67 1.10
C GLN A 65 -13.89 5.59 2.08
N GLU A 66 -15.03 5.16 2.60
CA GLU A 66 -15.87 5.95 3.53
C GLU A 66 -15.38 5.93 4.98
N GLN A 67 -14.55 4.95 5.35
CA GLN A 67 -14.03 4.84 6.71
C GLN A 67 -12.86 5.79 6.95
N GLY A 68 -13.08 6.82 7.77
CA GLY A 68 -12.04 7.76 8.21
C GLY A 68 -12.04 9.08 7.44
N GLY A 69 -11.62 10.16 8.10
CA GLY A 69 -11.48 11.47 7.46
C GLY A 69 -10.08 11.62 6.86
N LEU A 70 -9.96 11.71 5.53
CA LEU A 70 -8.70 12.05 4.87
C LEU A 70 -8.20 13.41 5.39
N ILE A 71 -7.00 13.47 5.97
CA ILE A 71 -6.51 14.68 6.69
C ILE A 71 -5.69 15.59 5.78
N ALA A 72 -4.99 15.03 4.80
CA ALA A 72 -4.10 15.79 3.95
C ALA A 72 -4.18 15.34 2.49
N GLU A 73 -4.75 16.21 1.65
CA GLU A 73 -4.70 16.19 0.18
C GLU A 73 -3.39 16.75 -0.38
N ASN A 74 -2.60 17.47 0.43
CA ASN A 74 -1.36 18.14 -0.01
C ASN A 74 -0.10 17.31 0.29
N TYR A 75 -0.14 16.04 -0.06
CA TYR A 75 1.07 15.32 -0.45
C TYR A 75 1.37 15.78 -1.88
N PRO A 76 2.44 16.55 -2.18
CA PRO A 76 2.79 16.79 -3.57
C PRO A 76 3.07 15.43 -4.21
N ILE A 77 2.16 15.01 -5.09
CA ILE A 77 2.36 13.89 -6.00
C ILE A 77 3.51 14.34 -6.91
N GLU A 78 4.75 14.05 -6.51
CA GLU A 78 5.85 14.07 -7.46
C GLU A 78 5.56 12.95 -8.46
N PRO A 79 5.31 13.26 -9.75
CA PRO A 79 4.97 12.26 -10.78
C PRO A 79 6.04 11.17 -10.92
N ASP A 80 7.24 11.48 -10.44
CA ASP A 80 8.46 10.71 -10.68
C ASP A 80 8.77 9.71 -9.56
N ARG A 81 7.92 9.62 -8.51
CA ARG A 81 8.16 8.73 -7.37
C ARG A 81 7.37 7.43 -7.44
N THR A 82 8.10 6.35 -7.19
CA THR A 82 7.67 4.94 -7.08
C THR A 82 6.80 4.65 -5.85
N LEU A 83 6.33 5.68 -5.13
CA LEU A 83 5.60 5.59 -3.87
C LEU A 83 4.33 6.44 -3.89
N ARG A 84 3.25 5.83 -3.41
CA ARG A 84 1.93 6.42 -3.15
C ARG A 84 1.67 6.40 -1.65
N ALA A 85 1.14 7.49 -1.12
CA ALA A 85 0.82 7.56 0.30
C ALA A 85 -0.36 8.50 0.57
N ALA A 86 -1.13 8.19 1.61
CA ALA A 86 -2.25 9.00 2.06
C ALA A 86 -2.43 8.87 3.58
N LEU A 87 -2.81 9.97 4.24
CA LEU A 87 -2.96 10.06 5.70
C LEU A 87 -4.43 10.21 6.10
N TYR A 88 -4.92 9.29 6.92
CA TYR A 88 -6.31 9.28 7.38
C TYR A 88 -6.41 9.50 8.89
N LEU A 89 -7.48 10.17 9.31
CA LEU A 89 -7.95 10.23 10.69
C LEU A 89 -8.94 9.10 10.90
N LEU A 90 -8.65 8.27 11.89
CA LEU A 90 -9.47 7.16 12.31
C LEU A 90 -9.92 7.38 13.76
N PRO A 91 -10.99 6.71 14.23
CA PRO A 91 -11.47 6.85 15.62
C PRO A 91 -10.44 6.60 16.73
N GLY A 92 -9.28 6.01 16.42
CA GLY A 92 -8.18 5.75 17.37
C GLY A 92 -6.90 6.58 17.14
N GLY A 93 -6.87 7.49 16.16
CA GLY A 93 -5.66 8.26 15.82
C GLY A 93 -5.53 8.56 14.34
N ALA A 94 -4.30 8.58 13.83
CA ALA A 94 -4.01 8.81 12.43
C ALA A 94 -3.18 7.66 11.85
N THR A 95 -3.44 7.29 10.60
CA THR A 95 -2.68 6.24 9.90
C THR A 95 -2.22 6.75 8.55
N LEU A 96 -0.90 6.71 8.32
CA LEU A 96 -0.31 6.87 7.00
C LEU A 96 -0.32 5.51 6.30
N TYR A 97 -0.93 5.42 5.13
CA TYR A 97 -0.92 4.26 4.26
C TYR A 97 0.07 4.51 3.14
N VAL A 98 0.94 3.54 2.85
CA VAL A 98 1.98 3.66 1.82
C VAL A 98 1.96 2.42 0.93
N ALA A 99 2.04 2.64 -0.38
CA ALA A 99 2.16 1.61 -1.40
C ALA A 99 3.21 1.98 -2.44
N GLY A 100 3.95 1.02 -2.98
CA GLY A 100 4.85 1.29 -4.10
C GLY A 100 5.87 0.20 -4.35
N GLU A 101 6.93 0.53 -5.10
CA GLU A 101 8.01 -0.42 -5.38
C GLU A 101 8.65 -0.92 -4.09
N ALA A 102 8.92 -2.24 -4.05
CA ALA A 102 9.43 -2.91 -2.86
C ALA A 102 10.67 -2.23 -2.26
N ASP A 103 11.67 -1.92 -3.07
CA ASP A 103 12.92 -1.30 -2.61
C ASP A 103 12.70 0.09 -2.00
N ALA A 104 11.80 0.86 -2.60
CA ALA A 104 11.48 2.21 -2.16
C ALA A 104 10.74 2.22 -0.81
N VAL A 105 9.82 1.27 -0.62
CA VAL A 105 9.09 1.09 0.64
C VAL A 105 9.99 0.48 1.72
N LEU A 106 10.77 -0.54 1.40
CA LEU A 106 11.63 -1.24 2.36
C LEU A 106 12.69 -0.31 2.98
N THR A 107 13.26 0.60 2.19
CA THR A 107 14.22 1.61 2.68
C THR A 107 13.64 2.53 3.76
N ARG A 108 12.30 2.62 3.82
CA ARG A 108 11.52 3.46 4.74
C ARG A 108 10.95 2.68 5.92
N CYS A 109 11.05 1.35 5.90
CA CYS A 109 10.53 0.49 6.93
C CYS A 109 11.57 0.25 8.03
N THR A 110 11.14 0.39 9.28
CA THR A 110 11.95 0.03 10.48
C THR A 110 11.44 -1.25 11.13
N ALA A 111 10.24 -1.70 10.77
CA ALA A 111 9.61 -2.90 11.30
C ALA A 111 8.80 -3.63 10.21
N ALA A 112 8.39 -4.85 10.52
CA ALA A 112 7.51 -5.68 9.70
C ALA A 112 6.50 -6.41 10.57
N VAL A 113 5.29 -6.60 10.05
CA VAL A 113 4.26 -7.39 10.72
C VAL A 113 4.68 -8.86 10.76
N GLY A 114 4.59 -9.47 11.94
CA GLY A 114 4.78 -10.92 12.11
C GLY A 114 6.23 -11.41 12.01
N GLY A 115 7.23 -10.52 11.99
CA GLY A 115 8.63 -10.94 11.96
C GLY A 115 9.63 -9.81 11.67
N PRO A 116 10.92 -10.16 11.51
CA PRO A 116 11.95 -9.20 11.11
C PRO A 116 11.74 -8.75 9.65
N LEU A 117 12.24 -7.55 9.33
CA LEU A 117 12.26 -7.03 7.97
C LEU A 117 13.18 -7.89 7.10
N LEU A 118 12.66 -8.38 5.96
CA LEU A 118 13.48 -9.06 4.97
C LEU A 118 14.41 -8.08 4.26
N SER A 119 15.58 -8.56 3.85
CA SER A 119 16.49 -7.77 3.04
C SER A 119 15.89 -7.49 1.66
N ILE A 120 16.24 -6.36 1.05
CA ILE A 120 15.82 -6.00 -0.32
C ILE A 120 16.16 -7.12 -1.30
N ALA A 121 17.35 -7.73 -1.19
CA ALA A 121 17.76 -8.85 -2.04
C ALA A 121 16.85 -10.09 -1.88
N THR A 122 16.41 -10.37 -0.65
CA THR A 122 15.47 -11.46 -0.38
C THR A 122 14.11 -11.18 -1.02
N VAL A 123 13.62 -9.93 -0.93
CA VAL A 123 12.35 -9.54 -1.54
C VAL A 123 12.42 -9.56 -3.07
N ALA A 124 13.52 -9.11 -3.66
CA ALA A 124 13.75 -9.20 -5.10
C ALA A 124 13.69 -10.66 -5.60
N ALA A 125 14.16 -11.62 -4.80
CA ALA A 125 14.09 -13.04 -5.13
C ALA A 125 12.67 -13.64 -5.02
N MET A 126 11.73 -12.96 -4.35
CA MET A 126 10.32 -13.38 -4.27
C MET A 126 9.49 -12.91 -5.47
N LYS A 127 10.02 -11.98 -6.29
CA LYS A 127 9.32 -11.43 -7.45
C LYS A 127 9.10 -12.55 -8.49
N PRO A 128 7.85 -12.86 -8.89
CA PRO A 128 7.62 -13.87 -9.91
C PRO A 128 8.13 -13.39 -11.28
N PRO A 129 8.51 -14.31 -12.18
CA PRO A 129 8.89 -13.97 -13.54
C PRO A 129 7.76 -13.22 -14.27
N GLY A 130 8.05 -12.04 -14.83
CA GLY A 130 7.07 -11.24 -15.58
C GLY A 130 6.09 -10.42 -14.75
N GLY A 131 6.06 -10.61 -13.43
CA GLY A 131 5.27 -9.79 -12.51
C GLY A 131 6.08 -8.71 -11.81
N TYR A 132 5.44 -7.95 -10.94
CA TYR A 132 6.08 -7.04 -9.99
C TYR A 132 5.44 -7.09 -8.61
N LEU A 133 6.20 -6.64 -7.61
CA LEU A 133 5.80 -6.63 -6.21
C LEU A 133 5.52 -5.20 -5.77
N THR A 134 4.29 -4.96 -5.36
CA THR A 134 3.89 -3.72 -4.69
C THR A 134 3.97 -3.95 -3.19
N ALA A 135 4.91 -3.29 -2.52
CA ALA A 135 5.04 -3.34 -1.08
C ALA A 135 4.07 -2.37 -0.43
N LEU A 136 3.44 -2.81 0.66
CA LEU A 136 2.44 -2.07 1.40
C LEU A 136 2.90 -1.90 2.85
N ALA A 137 2.88 -0.67 3.33
CA ALA A 137 3.34 -0.32 4.66
C ALA A 137 2.43 0.73 5.31
N ILE A 138 2.49 0.81 6.63
CA ILE A 138 1.72 1.77 7.41
C ILE A 138 2.58 2.45 8.47
N LEU A 139 2.16 3.63 8.90
CA LEU A 139 2.57 4.22 10.17
C LEU A 139 1.31 4.57 10.95
N GLU A 140 1.13 3.95 12.11
CA GLU A 140 0.04 4.24 13.04
C GLU A 140 0.50 5.26 14.09
N MET A 141 -0.34 6.25 14.34
CA MET A 141 -0.06 7.35 15.26
C MET A 141 -1.27 7.58 16.15
N SER A 142 -1.04 7.84 17.44
CA SER A 142 -2.12 8.14 18.39
C SER A 142 -2.77 9.51 18.15
N SER A 143 -2.12 10.38 17.39
CA SER A 143 -2.61 11.71 17.02
C SER A 143 -1.97 12.18 15.72
N VAL A 144 -2.59 13.18 15.07
CA VAL A 144 -2.02 13.82 13.89
C VAL A 144 -0.79 14.63 14.31
N PRO A 145 0.41 14.36 13.76
CA PRO A 145 1.58 15.14 14.09
C PRO A 145 1.43 16.57 13.55
N ALA A 146 1.91 17.54 14.32
CA ALA A 146 1.89 18.96 13.91
C ALA A 146 2.75 19.22 12.66
N ASP A 147 3.74 18.36 12.42
CA ASP A 147 4.62 18.37 11.26
C ASP A 147 4.28 17.16 10.39
N LEU A 148 3.73 17.46 9.20
CA LEU A 148 3.32 16.47 8.21
C LEU A 148 4.38 16.24 7.12
N SER A 149 5.65 16.57 7.38
CA SER A 149 6.73 16.36 6.42
C SER A 149 6.88 14.87 6.06
N ARG A 150 6.88 14.58 4.75
CA ARG A 150 6.99 13.22 4.19
C ARG A 150 8.23 12.50 4.70
N ASP A 151 9.39 13.17 4.69
CA ASP A 151 10.65 12.57 5.15
C ASP A 151 10.56 12.10 6.60
N ARG A 152 9.80 12.79 7.46
CA ARG A 152 9.61 12.39 8.84
C ARG A 152 8.62 11.23 8.97
N LEU A 153 7.49 11.30 8.27
CA LEU A 153 6.43 10.28 8.37
C LEU A 153 6.80 8.96 7.69
N GLU A 154 7.60 9.02 6.63
CA GLU A 154 8.02 7.84 5.87
C GLU A 154 9.28 7.18 6.43
N GLN A 155 9.92 7.68 7.48
CA GLN A 155 11.17 7.08 8.00
C GLN A 155 10.97 5.91 8.98
N GLN A 156 9.73 5.64 9.38
CA GLN A 156 9.43 4.67 10.43
C GLN A 156 8.22 3.79 10.07
N LEU A 157 8.14 3.38 8.81
CA LEU A 157 7.04 2.56 8.36
C LEU A 157 7.15 1.13 8.92
N THR A 158 5.99 0.51 9.11
CA THR A 158 5.87 -0.92 9.37
C THR A 158 5.40 -1.59 8.09
N LEU A 159 6.22 -2.48 7.52
CA LEU A 159 5.85 -3.28 6.37
C LEU A 159 4.72 -4.25 6.74
N VAL A 160 3.62 -4.22 6.00
CA VAL A 160 2.46 -5.09 6.22
C VAL A 160 2.49 -6.29 5.28
N GLY A 161 2.97 -6.12 4.05
CA GLY A 161 3.12 -7.23 3.10
C GLY A 161 3.30 -6.75 1.67
N PHE A 162 3.07 -7.66 0.74
CA PHE A 162 3.23 -7.42 -0.69
C PHE A 162 2.03 -7.93 -1.48
N VAL A 163 1.68 -7.20 -2.53
CA VAL A 163 0.78 -7.66 -3.58
C VAL A 163 1.62 -8.01 -4.80
N VAL A 164 1.32 -9.18 -5.38
CA VAL A 164 1.95 -9.67 -6.60
C VAL A 164 1.07 -9.32 -7.78
N MET A 165 1.59 -8.56 -8.74
CA MET A 165 0.83 -8.08 -9.91
C MET A 165 1.48 -8.52 -11.21
N GLU A 166 0.69 -8.81 -12.23
CA GLU A 166 1.11 -9.18 -13.59
C GLU A 166 0.34 -8.37 -14.65
N ILE A 167 0.98 -8.16 -15.80
CA ILE A 167 0.45 -7.42 -16.96
C ILE A 167 -0.14 -8.40 -17.99
#